data_AF-A0A6B3HJ94-F1
#
_entry.id   AF-A0A6B3HJ94-F1
#
_cell.length_a   1.000
_cell.length_b   1.000
_cell.length_c   1.000
_cell.angle_alpha   90.00
_cell.angle_beta   90.00
_cell.angle_gamma   90.00
#
_symmetry.space_group_name_H-M   'P 1'
#
loop_
_entity.id
_entity.type
_entity.pdbx_description
1 polymer ?
#
loop_
_entity_poly.entity_id
_entity_poly.type
_entity_poly.pdbx_seq_one_letter_code
_entity_poly.pdbx_strand_id
1 'polypeptide(L)' 'RELLAAIEVEPSSLSQQLAVLRRSGIVTATREGSTVVYELAGGDVAELMRAARRILTEMLVGRDGLLAELREAEVSSR' A
#
# COMPACT_ATOMS: atom_id res chain seq x y z
N ARG A 1 16.69 4.80 -6.16
CA ARG A 1 16.24 4.44 -7.52
C ARG A 1 15.25 3.28 -7.47
N GLU A 2 15.40 2.35 -6.53
CA GLU A 2 14.49 1.20 -6.33
C GLU A 2 13.02 1.59 -6.14
N LEU A 3 12.70 2.56 -5.28
CA LEU A 3 11.30 3.00 -5.08
C LEU A 3 10.64 3.56 -6.35
N LEU A 4 11.40 4.22 -7.23
CA LEU A 4 10.87 4.70 -8.51
C LEU A 4 10.66 3.58 -9.52
N ALA A 5 11.41 2.48 -9.39
CA ALA A 5 11.20 1.29 -10.23
C ALA A 5 10.02 0.46 -9.74
N ALA A 6 9.75 0.46 -8.43
CA ALA A 6 8.65 -0.29 -7.81
C ALA A 6 7.30 0.45 -7.82
N ILE A 7 7.33 1.78 -7.92
CA ILE A 7 6.14 2.63 -7.84
C ILE A 7 6.10 3.50 -9.09
N GLU A 8 5.08 3.30 -9.93
CA GLU A 8 4.88 4.01 -11.20
C GLU A 8 4.39 5.44 -10.98
N VAL A 9 5.25 6.29 -10.40
CA VAL A 9 4.97 7.70 -10.13
C VAL A 9 6.15 8.58 -10.53
N GLU A 10 5.88 9.86 -10.77
CA GLU A 10 6.93 10.83 -11.07
C GLU A 10 7.90 11.03 -9.88
N PRO A 11 9.20 11.31 -10.14
CA PRO A 11 10.20 11.50 -9.08
C PRO A 11 9.89 12.60 -8.07
N SER A 12 9.32 13.72 -8.52
CA SER A 12 8.90 14.85 -7.69
C SER A 12 7.77 14.43 -6.74
N SER A 13 6.75 13.75 -7.28
CA SER A 13 5.61 13.22 -6.53
C SER A 13 6.05 12.20 -5.49
N LEU A 14 6.92 11.25 -5.84
CA LEU A 14 7.47 10.29 -4.87
C LEU A 14 8.19 11.01 -3.72
N SER A 15 9.04 11.98 -4.05
CA SER A 15 9.79 12.74 -3.06
C SER A 15 8.87 13.52 -2.12
N GLN A 16 7.80 14.11 -2.67
CA GLN A 16 6.79 14.82 -1.88
C GLN A 16 6.07 13.87 -0.91
N GLN A 17 5.64 12.69 -1.39
CA GLN A 17 4.96 11.70 -0.55
C GLN A 17 5.87 11.16 0.55
N LEU A 18 7.12 10.82 0.23
CA LEU A 18 8.11 10.39 1.23
C LEU A 18 8.37 11.49 2.28
N ALA A 19 8.36 12.76 1.88
CA ALA A 19 8.48 13.87 2.82
C ALA A 19 7.25 13.97 3.75
N VAL A 20 6.03 13.71 3.25
CA VAL A 20 4.81 13.63 4.07
C VAL A 20 4.92 12.49 5.08
N LEU A 21 5.26 11.27 4.62
CA LEU A 21 5.38 10.08 5.47
C LEU A 21 6.48 10.22 6.53
N ARG A 22 7.58 10.91 6.21
CA ARG A 22 8.64 11.18 7.16
C ARG A 22 8.18 12.15 8.25
N ARG A 23 7.45 13.21 7.88
CA ARG A 23 6.91 14.19 8.85
C ARG A 23 5.87 13.58 9.77
N SER A 24 5.10 12.59 9.31
CA SER A 24 4.15 11.87 10.16
C SER A 24 4.77 10.74 10.98
N GLY A 25 6.09 10.50 10.84
CA GLY A 25 6.79 9.46 11.59
C GLY A 25 6.49 8.03 11.13
N ILE A 26 5.97 7.84 9.91
CA ILE A 26 5.68 6.52 9.34
C ILE A 26 6.93 5.91 8.70
N VAL A 27 7.83 6.76 8.19
CA VAL A 27 9.11 6.33 7.64
C VAL A 27 10.26 7.12 8.23
N THR A 28 11.41 6.48 8.37
CA THR A 28 12.69 7.12 8.65
C THR A 28 13.47 7.28 7.34
N ALA A 29 14.47 8.15 7.35
CA ALA A 29 15.34 8.37 6.21
C ALA A 29 16.80 8.48 6.68
N THR A 30 17.66 7.64 6.11
CA THR A 30 19.10 7.64 6.39
C THR A 30 19.85 7.99 5.11
N ARG A 31 20.81 8.92 5.21
CA ARG A 31 21.66 9.27 4.07
C ARG A 31 22.90 8.38 4.05
N GLU A 32 23.07 7.64 2.98
CA GLU A 32 24.22 6.79 2.70
C GLU A 32 24.96 7.35 1.47
N GLY A 33 25.96 8.20 1.72
CA GLY A 33 26.64 8.94 0.66
C GLY A 33 25.67 9.83 -0.15
N SER A 34 25.56 9.57 -1.45
CA SER A 34 24.63 10.26 -2.35
C SER A 34 23.20 9.70 -2.32
N THR A 35 22.99 8.55 -1.68
CA THR A 35 21.69 7.85 -1.65
C THR A 35 20.95 8.15 -0.36
N VAL A 36 19.63 8.23 -0.43
CA VAL A 36 18.75 8.29 0.74
C VAL A 36 17.96 6.98 0.79
N VAL A 37 18.13 6.24 1.88
CA VAL A 37 17.42 5.01 2.19
C VAL A 37 16.23 5.36 3.09
N TYR A 38 15.06 4.83 2.75
CA TYR A 38 13.84 5.01 3.53
C TYR A 38 13.40 3.67 4.10
N GLU A 39 12.99 3.67 5.36
CA GLU A 39 12.56 2.47 6.08
C GLU A 39 11.27 2.78 6.85
N LEU A 40 10.45 1.77 7.15
CA LEU A 40 9.31 1.94 8.04
C LEU A 40 9.80 2.27 9.45
N ALA A 41 9.09 3.17 10.13
CA ALA A 41 9.42 3.56 11.49
C ALA A 41 9.02 2.44 12.47
N GLY A 42 9.99 1.60 12.84
CA GLY A 42 9.84 0.59 13.88
C GLY A 42 8.90 -0.58 13.54
N GLY A 43 8.78 -1.50 14.50
CA GLY A 43 7.98 -2.72 14.36
C GLY A 43 6.48 -2.46 14.23
N ASP A 44 5.94 -1.55 15.04
CA ASP A 44 4.50 -1.26 15.12
C ASP A 44 3.92 -0.75 13.80
N VAL A 45 4.65 0.08 13.05
CA VAL A 45 4.22 0.54 11.72
C VAL A 45 4.18 -0.64 10.74
N ALA A 46 5.15 -1.55 10.80
CA ALA A 46 5.13 -2.74 9.97
C ALA A 46 3.95 -3.66 10.33
N GLU A 47 3.62 -3.81 11.61
CA GLU A 47 2.44 -4.55 12.07
C GLU A 47 1.14 -3.92 11.60
N LEU A 48 1.01 -2.60 11.70
CA LEU A 48 -0.13 -1.85 11.17
C LEU A 48 -0.33 -2.10 9.68
N MET A 49 0.74 -2.02 8.88
CA MET A 49 0.67 -2.27 7.44
C MET A 49 0.29 -3.71 7.11
N ARG A 50 0.71 -4.69 7.93
CA ARG A 50 0.26 -6.10 7.78
C ARG A 50 -1.22 -6.24 8.11
N ALA A 51 -1.70 -5.63 9.20
CA ALA A 51 -3.11 -5.66 9.58
C ALA A 51 -3.99 -4.99 8.51
N ALA A 52 -3.59 -3.81 8.04
CA ALA A 52 -4.27 -3.10 6.96
C ALA A 52 -4.35 -3.97 5.69
N ARG A 53 -3.25 -4.63 5.31
CA ARG A 53 -3.24 -5.54 4.15
C ARG A 53 -4.23 -6.69 4.33
N ARG A 54 -4.28 -7.34 5.49
CA ARG A 54 -5.24 -8.43 5.75
C ARG A 54 -6.68 -7.96 5.58
N ILE A 55 -7.04 -6.84 6.21
CA ILE A 55 -8.39 -6.26 6.14
C ILE A 55 -8.76 -5.94 4.69
N LEU A 56 -7.86 -5.31 3.92
CA LEU A 56 -8.09 -5.00 2.51
C LEU A 56 -8.30 -6.26 1.67
N THR A 57 -7.50 -7.31 1.90
CA THR A 57 -7.66 -8.59 1.20
C THR A 57 -9.00 -9.26 1.53
N GLU A 58 -9.39 -9.31 2.80
CA GLU A 58 -10.67 -9.88 3.24
C GLU A 58 -11.86 -9.13 2.62
N MET A 59 -11.80 -7.79 2.57
CA MET A 59 -12.85 -6.99 1.92
C MET A 59 -12.94 -7.24 0.41
N LEU A 60 -11.81 -7.42 -0.27
CA LEU A 60 -11.79 -7.74 -1.70
C LEU A 60 -12.43 -9.11 -1.96
N VAL A 61 -12.05 -10.12 -1.18
CA VAL A 61 -12.62 -11.48 -1.28
C VAL A 61 -14.13 -11.45 -1.04
N GLY A 62 -14.59 -10.74 -0.01
CA GLY A 62 -16.02 -10.60 0.26
C GLY A 62 -16.79 -9.93 -0.88
N ARG A 63 -16.21 -8.89 -1.50
CA ARG A 63 -16.82 -8.21 -2.65
C ARG A 63 -16.90 -9.11 -3.87
N ASP A 64 -15.87 -9.90 -4.14
CA ASP A 64 -15.85 -10.82 -5.28
C ASP A 64 -16.86 -11.96 -5.10
N GLY A 65 -17.04 -12.45 -3.87
CA GLY A 65 -18.09 -13.41 -3.52
C GLY A 65 -19.50 -12.86 -3.81
N LEU A 66 -19.80 -11.65 -3.33
CA LEU A 66 -21.09 -11.00 -3.57
C LEU A 66 -21.35 -10.79 -5.08
N LEU A 67 -20.32 -10.39 -5.84
CA LEU A 67 -20.42 -10.25 -7.29
C LEU A 67 -20.70 -11.57 -8.00
N ALA A 68 -20.15 -12.69 -7.51
CA ALA A 68 -20.43 -14.02 -8.04
C ALA A 68 -21.88 -14.45 -7.78
N GLU A 69 -22.37 -14.28 -6.55
CA GLU A 69 -23.75 -14.59 -6.17
C GLU A 69 -24.77 -13.81 -7.02
N LEU A 70 -24.53 -12.51 -7.24
CA LEU A 70 -25.39 -11.67 -8.08
C LEU A 70 -25.43 -12.16 -9.54
N ARG A 71 -24.29 -12.59 -10.09
CA ARG A 71 -24.21 -13.14 -11.46
C ARG A 71 -24.95 -14.47 -11.58
N GLU A 72 -24.84 -15.35 -10.58
CA GLU A 72 -25.56 -16.64 -10.55
C GLU A 72 -27.07 -16.43 -10.48
N ALA A 73 -27.53 -15.49 -9.65
CA ALA A 73 -28.94 -15.13 -9.54
C ALA A 73 -29.51 -14.58 -10.88
N GLU A 74 -28.74 -13.76 -11.60
CA GLU A 74 -29.12 -13.24 -12.91
C GLU A 74 -29.25 -14.37 -13.94
N VAL A 75 -28.32 -15.34 -13.96
CA VAL A 75 -28.37 -16.51 -14.85
C VAL A 75 -29.55 -17.41 -14.53
N SER A 76 -29.85 -17.65 -13.25
CA SER A 76 -31.00 -18.47 -12.85
C SER A 76 -32.35 -17.81 -13.13
N SER A 77 -32.38 -16.49 -13.33
CA SER A 77 -33.60 -15.74 -13.68
C SER A 77 -33.90 -15.69 -15.20
N ARG A 78 -32.94 -16.09 -16.05
CA ARG A 78 -33.07 -16.16 -17.50
C ARG A 78 -33.49 -17.55 -17.96
#